data_AF-A0A7Z7BY01-F1
#
_entry.id   AF-A0A7Z7BY01-F1
#
_cell.length_a   1.000
_cell.length_b   1.000
_cell.length_c   1.000
_cell.angle_alpha   90.00
_cell.angle_beta   90.00
_cell.angle_gamma   90.00
#
_symmetry.space_group_name_H-M   'P 1'
#
loop_
_entity.id
_entity.type
_entity.pdbx_description
1 polymer ?
#
loop_
_entity_poly.entity_id
_entity_poly.type
_entity_poly.pdbx_seq_one_letter_code
_entity_poly.pdbx_strand_id
1 'polypeptide(L)'
;MKRWIRIVLTVLTAAVGLSAVAGGLALIIGGATTTTGAGAVPDRAYLGGSPFTSYVAPGVILAVIVGGTHLLASVMVGRQSDAGAFAAAVAAFGLLIWIFVQMMFIPFSPLQAIYFAAGLAELGLVLLGLGLFGRRRPVTS
;
A
#
# COMPACT_ATOMS: atom_id res chain seq x y z
N MET A 1 21.41 3.13 0.30
CA MET A 1 20.78 1.85 -0.10
C MET A 1 21.52 1.22 -1.29
N LYS A 2 21.67 -0.11 -1.35
CA LYS A 2 22.23 -0.81 -2.54
C LYS A 2 21.33 -0.57 -3.77
N ARG A 3 21.93 -0.51 -4.97
CA ARG A 3 21.20 -0.21 -6.22
C ARG A 3 20.03 -1.15 -6.48
N TRP A 4 20.20 -2.45 -6.25
CA TRP A 4 19.14 -3.44 -6.45
C TRP A 4 17.96 -3.26 -5.49
N ILE A 5 18.20 -2.99 -4.20
CA ILE A 5 17.15 -2.73 -3.19
C ILE A 5 16.28 -1.56 -3.64
N ARG A 6 16.92 -0.50 -4.12
CA ARG A 6 16.23 0.69 -4.59
C ARG A 6 15.35 0.40 -5.80
N ILE A 7 15.87 -0.35 -6.78
CA ILE A 7 15.09 -0.71 -7.98
C ILE A 7 13.88 -1.55 -7.58
N VAL A 8 14.09 -2.59 -6.77
CA VAL A 8 13.00 -3.46 -6.30
C VAL A 8 11.96 -2.66 -5.52
N LEU A 9 12.39 -1.81 -4.58
CA LEU A 9 11.49 -0.98 -3.78
C LEU A 9 10.71 0.02 -4.65
N THR A 10 11.35 0.62 -5.65
CA THR A 10 10.70 1.55 -6.60
C THR A 10 9.62 0.83 -7.41
N VAL A 11 9.94 -0.35 -7.93
CA VAL A 11 9.00 -1.15 -8.73
C VAL A 11 7.84 -1.65 -7.88
N LEU A 12 8.12 -2.14 -6.67
CA LEU A 12 7.10 -2.65 -5.76
C LEU A 12 6.12 -1.56 -5.34
N THR A 13 6.64 -0.42 -4.87
CA THR A 13 5.82 0.75 -4.50
C THR A 13 5.05 1.32 -5.70
N ALA A 14 5.63 1.33 -6.91
CA ALA A 14 4.90 1.73 -8.11
C ALA A 14 3.75 0.77 -8.42
N ALA A 15 4.00 -0.54 -8.38
CA ALA A 15 3.00 -1.56 -8.69
C ALA A 15 1.83 -1.50 -7.70
N VAL A 16 2.12 -1.41 -6.41
CA VAL A 16 1.12 -1.28 -5.34
C VAL A 16 0.37 0.05 -5.47
N GLY A 17 1.06 1.15 -5.74
CA GLY A 17 0.42 2.45 -5.93
C GLY A 17 -0.55 2.46 -7.11
N LEU A 18 -0.13 1.95 -8.26
CA LEU A 18 -0.96 1.85 -9.46
C LEU A 18 -2.17 0.92 -9.25
N SER A 19 -1.97 -0.23 -8.61
CA SER A 19 -3.06 -1.16 -8.35
C SER A 19 -4.03 -0.64 -7.28
N ALA A 20 -3.56 0.13 -6.29
CA ALA A 20 -4.39 0.82 -5.32
C ALA A 20 -5.24 1.92 -5.97
N VAL A 21 -4.66 2.71 -6.89
CA VAL A 21 -5.43 3.70 -7.68
C VAL A 21 -6.49 2.99 -8.53
N ALA A 22 -6.11 1.93 -9.25
CA ALA A 22 -7.05 1.16 -10.06
C ALA A 22 -8.18 0.53 -9.22
N GLY A 23 -7.84 -0.08 -8.08
CA GLY A 23 -8.80 -0.66 -7.15
C GLY A 23 -9.71 0.39 -6.53
N GLY A 24 -9.17 1.55 -6.14
CA GLY A 24 -9.94 2.66 -5.59
C GLY A 24 -10.93 3.24 -6.61
N LEU A 25 -10.49 3.43 -7.86
CA LEU A 25 -11.37 3.83 -8.97
C LEU A 25 -12.45 2.78 -9.24
N ALA A 26 -12.10 1.49 -9.22
CA ALA A 26 -13.07 0.41 -9.40
C ALA A 26 -14.14 0.42 -8.29
N LEU A 27 -13.76 0.70 -7.04
CA LEU A 27 -14.70 0.85 -5.91
C LEU A 27 -15.58 2.10 -6.04
N ILE A 28 -15.01 3.23 -6.50
CA ILE A 28 -15.78 4.46 -6.73
C ILE A 28 -16.80 4.25 -7.84
N ILE A 29 -16.37 3.74 -8.99
CA ILE A 29 -17.23 3.49 -10.15
C ILE A 29 -18.27 2.43 -9.78
N GLY A 30 -17.84 1.29 -9.26
CA GLY A 30 -18.73 0.20 -8.89
C GLY A 30 -19.71 0.53 -7.76
N GLY A 31 -19.29 1.37 -6.81
CA GLY A 31 -20.18 1.93 -5.77
C GLY A 31 -21.20 2.92 -6.33
N ALA A 32 -20.89 3.61 -7.43
CA ALA A 32 -21.78 4.55 -8.11
C ALA A 32 -22.71 3.88 -9.14
N THR A 33 -22.26 2.79 -9.80
CA THR A 33 -22.96 2.19 -10.95
C THR A 33 -23.64 0.86 -10.66
N THR A 34 -23.23 0.11 -9.63
CA THR A 34 -23.60 -1.30 -9.50
C THR A 34 -24.32 -1.59 -8.18
N THR A 35 -25.50 -2.20 -8.27
CA THR A 35 -26.32 -2.69 -7.14
C THR A 35 -25.96 -4.13 -6.74
N THR A 36 -25.21 -4.86 -7.56
CA THR A 36 -24.80 -6.25 -7.35
C THR A 36 -23.28 -6.40 -7.52
N GLY A 37 -22.63 -7.10 -6.57
CA GLY A 37 -21.18 -7.24 -6.51
C GLY A 37 -20.58 -7.96 -7.73
N ALA A 38 -20.16 -7.21 -8.74
CA ALA A 38 -19.40 -7.73 -9.87
C ALA A 38 -17.89 -7.68 -9.55
N GLY A 39 -17.34 -8.80 -9.08
CA GLY A 39 -15.91 -9.20 -9.12
C GLY A 39 -14.87 -8.37 -8.37
N ALA A 40 -14.91 -7.04 -8.47
CA ALA A 40 -13.98 -6.08 -7.87
C ALA A 40 -14.60 -5.27 -6.71
N VAL A 41 -15.93 -5.33 -6.56
CA VAL A 41 -16.67 -4.61 -5.53
C VAL A 41 -17.24 -5.61 -4.53
N PRO A 42 -16.93 -5.48 -3.23
CA PRO A 42 -17.54 -6.31 -2.20
C PRO A 42 -19.06 -6.16 -2.20
N ASP A 43 -19.78 -7.22 -1.84
CA ASP A 43 -21.24 -7.21 -1.75
C ASP A 43 -21.74 -6.08 -0.83
N ARG A 44 -22.85 -5.41 -1.18
CA ARG A 44 -23.44 -4.35 -0.35
C ARG A 44 -23.85 -4.84 1.02
N ALA A 45 -24.05 -6.15 1.20
CA ALA A 45 -24.29 -6.76 2.51
C ALA A 45 -23.21 -6.41 3.55
N TYR A 46 -21.96 -6.21 3.13
CA TYR A 46 -20.86 -5.82 4.03
C TYR A 46 -20.94 -4.35 4.52
N LEU A 47 -21.82 -3.53 3.93
CA LEU A 47 -22.10 -2.17 4.42
C LEU A 47 -23.00 -2.17 5.68
N GLY A 48 -23.69 -3.29 5.97
CA GLY A 48 -24.61 -3.41 7.12
C GLY A 48 -23.96 -3.31 8.50
N GLY A 49 -22.62 -3.26 8.59
CA GLY A 49 -21.85 -3.04 9.81
C GLY A 49 -20.82 -1.92 9.71
N SER A 50 -20.82 -1.15 8.62
CA SER A 50 -19.84 -0.11 8.32
C SER A 50 -20.40 1.30 8.58
N PRO A 51 -19.58 2.27 9.03
CA PRO A 51 -20.00 3.67 9.13
C PRO A 51 -20.22 4.32 7.75
N PHE A 52 -19.85 3.66 6.65
CA PHE A 52 -20.01 4.13 5.29
C PHE A 52 -21.27 3.57 4.66
N THR A 53 -22.06 4.47 4.06
CA THR A 53 -23.26 4.15 3.27
C THR A 53 -22.93 3.76 1.82
N SER A 54 -21.67 3.90 1.39
CA SER A 54 -21.20 3.61 0.03
C SER A 54 -19.70 3.29 -0.02
N TYR A 55 -19.29 2.47 -0.99
CA TYR A 55 -17.89 2.13 -1.29
C TYR A 55 -17.07 3.28 -1.92
N VAL A 56 -17.71 4.41 -2.24
CA VAL A 56 -17.04 5.60 -2.79
C VAL A 56 -16.02 6.18 -1.81
N ALA A 57 -16.38 6.36 -0.54
CA ALA A 57 -15.45 6.92 0.46
C ALA A 57 -14.23 6.02 0.69
N PRO A 58 -14.38 4.69 0.90
CA PRO A 58 -13.25 3.77 0.93
C PRO A 58 -12.42 3.77 -0.36
N GLY A 59 -13.06 3.86 -1.52
CA GLY A 59 -12.38 3.91 -2.81
C GLY A 59 -11.52 5.17 -2.99
N VAL A 60 -11.99 6.32 -2.54
CA VAL A 60 -11.23 7.59 -2.54
C VAL A 60 -10.02 7.49 -1.61
N ILE A 61 -10.19 6.94 -0.41
CA ILE A 61 -9.07 6.74 0.52
C ILE A 61 -8.02 5.80 -0.10
N LEU A 62 -8.45 4.69 -0.67
CA LEU A 62 -7.55 3.74 -1.33
C LEU A 62 -6.81 4.38 -2.51
N ALA A 63 -7.49 5.15 -3.37
CA ALA A 63 -6.86 5.79 -4.52
C ALA A 63 -5.92 6.94 -4.14
N VAL A 64 -6.37 7.85 -3.27
CA VAL A 64 -5.66 9.10 -2.97
C VAL A 64 -4.64 8.90 -1.89
N ILE A 65 -5.02 8.29 -0.77
CA ILE A 65 -4.12 8.13 0.38
C ILE A 65 -3.16 6.99 0.09
N VAL A 66 -3.66 5.76 -0.08
CA VAL A 66 -2.78 4.59 -0.26
C VAL A 66 -2.06 4.66 -1.61
N GLY A 67 -2.78 4.87 -2.71
CA GLY A 67 -2.20 5.02 -4.04
C GLY A 67 -1.23 6.19 -4.14
N GLY A 68 -1.64 7.37 -3.65
CA GLY A 68 -0.82 8.57 -3.68
C GLY A 68 0.47 8.44 -2.87
N THR A 69 0.43 7.91 -1.65
CA THR A 69 1.65 7.75 -0.83
C THR A 69 2.62 6.76 -1.48
N HIS A 70 2.15 5.69 -2.11
CA HIS A 70 3.00 4.71 -2.79
C HIS A 70 3.63 5.27 -4.08
N LEU A 71 2.87 6.03 -4.87
CA LEU A 71 3.40 6.68 -6.06
C LEU A 71 4.44 7.75 -5.69
N LEU A 72 4.18 8.55 -4.66
CA LEU A 72 5.14 9.52 -4.13
C LEU A 72 6.41 8.82 -3.62
N ALA A 73 6.26 7.74 -2.85
CA ALA A 73 7.38 6.93 -2.37
C ALA A 73 8.21 6.37 -3.54
N SER A 74 7.56 5.83 -4.57
CA SER A 74 8.23 5.30 -5.76
C SER A 74 9.09 6.37 -6.44
N VAL A 75 8.52 7.57 -6.66
CA VAL A 75 9.25 8.70 -7.24
C VAL A 75 10.43 9.10 -6.36
N MET A 76 10.24 9.22 -5.04
CA MET A 76 11.30 9.63 -4.12
C MET A 76 12.45 8.60 -4.04
N VAL A 77 12.15 7.30 -4.00
CA VAL A 77 13.14 6.22 -4.02
C VAL A 77 13.88 6.16 -5.36
N GLY A 78 13.15 6.32 -6.47
CA GLY A 78 13.70 6.37 -7.82
C GLY A 78 14.67 7.54 -8.00
N ARG A 79 14.31 8.72 -7.50
CA ARG A 79 15.10 9.97 -7.59
C ARG A 79 16.28 10.06 -6.62
N GLN A 80 16.57 9.02 -5.84
CA GLN A 80 17.67 9.04 -4.86
C GLN A 80 17.46 10.08 -3.75
N SER A 81 16.21 10.41 -3.41
CA SER A 81 15.96 11.32 -2.30
C SER A 81 16.36 10.69 -0.98
N ASP A 82 16.97 11.48 -0.09
CA ASP A 82 17.31 11.08 1.28
C ASP A 82 16.06 10.66 2.08
N ALA A 83 14.91 11.25 1.76
CA ALA A 83 13.62 10.90 2.36
C ALA A 83 12.91 9.72 1.69
N GLY A 84 13.46 9.12 0.63
CA GLY A 84 12.80 8.05 -0.13
C GLY A 84 12.53 6.79 0.70
N ALA A 85 13.47 6.39 1.56
CA ALA A 85 13.28 5.25 2.46
C ALA A 85 12.18 5.51 3.49
N PHE A 86 12.11 6.73 4.01
CA PHE A 86 11.07 7.14 4.95
C PHE A 86 9.69 7.17 4.27
N ALA A 87 9.60 7.75 3.08
CA ALA A 87 8.36 7.79 2.30
C ALA A 87 7.84 6.38 1.98
N ALA A 88 8.75 5.47 1.60
CA ALA A 88 8.39 4.06 1.38
C ALA A 88 7.92 3.36 2.66
N ALA A 89 8.53 3.64 3.81
CA ALA A 89 8.04 3.11 5.09
C ALA A 89 6.63 3.61 5.42
N VAL A 90 6.38 4.91 5.26
CA VAL A 90 5.06 5.52 5.50
C VAL A 90 4.01 4.91 4.56
N ALA A 91 4.35 4.73 3.28
CA ALA A 91 3.48 4.08 2.31
C ALA A 91 3.14 2.64 2.75
N ALA A 92 4.16 1.83 3.06
CA ALA A 92 3.99 0.45 3.46
C ALA A 92 3.16 0.31 4.76
N PHE A 93 3.41 1.14 5.77
CA PHE A 93 2.57 1.16 6.98
C PHE A 93 1.13 1.58 6.68
N GLY A 94 0.93 2.58 5.82
CA GLY A 94 -0.39 3.00 5.36
C GLY A 94 -1.16 1.85 4.69
N LEU A 95 -0.48 1.05 3.85
CA LEU A 95 -1.08 -0.13 3.22
C LEU A 95 -1.49 -1.17 4.26
N LEU A 96 -0.60 -1.48 5.21
CA LEU A 96 -0.89 -2.48 6.25
C LEU A 96 -2.08 -2.05 7.11
N ILE A 97 -2.10 -0.80 7.57
CA ILE A 97 -3.23 -0.24 8.32
C ILE A 97 -4.52 -0.33 7.50
N TRP A 98 -4.46 0.01 6.21
CA TRP A 98 -5.62 -0.06 5.32
C TRP A 98 -6.18 -1.47 5.17
N ILE A 99 -5.31 -2.50 5.13
CA ILE A 99 -5.74 -3.90 5.08
C ILE A 99 -6.47 -4.30 6.37
N PHE A 100 -5.98 -3.87 7.54
CA PHE A 100 -6.69 -4.10 8.81
C PHE A 100 -8.05 -3.42 8.84
N VAL A 101 -8.15 -2.19 8.35
CA VAL A 101 -9.43 -1.47 8.23
C VAL A 101 -10.39 -2.22 7.31
N GLN A 102 -9.91 -2.72 6.16
CA GLN A 102 -10.74 -3.53 5.27
C GLN A 102 -11.22 -4.83 5.91
N MET A 103 -10.35 -5.54 6.64
CA MET A 103 -10.69 -6.80 7.32
C MET A 103 -11.77 -6.65 8.41
N MET A 104 -11.99 -5.43 8.93
CA MET A 104 -13.06 -5.17 9.88
C MET A 104 -14.46 -5.28 9.24
N PHE A 105 -14.57 -5.03 7.94
CA PHE A 105 -15.86 -4.96 7.24
C PHE A 105 -16.02 -6.02 6.15
N ILE A 106 -14.91 -6.44 5.52
CA ILE A 106 -14.89 -7.38 4.40
C ILE A 106 -14.18 -8.65 4.86
N PRO A 107 -14.77 -9.84 4.62
CA PRO A 107 -14.13 -11.10 4.97
C PRO A 107 -12.79 -11.25 4.25
N PHE A 108 -11.92 -12.07 4.84
CA PHE A 108 -10.59 -12.31 4.33
C PHE A 108 -10.62 -12.73 2.85
N SER A 109 -9.74 -12.12 2.05
CA SER A 109 -9.58 -12.42 0.63
C SER A 109 -8.10 -12.67 0.29
N PRO A 110 -7.79 -13.57 -0.66
CA PRO A 110 -6.42 -13.76 -1.15
C PRO A 110 -5.73 -12.46 -1.58
N LEU A 111 -6.49 -11.48 -2.10
CA LEU A 111 -5.95 -10.17 -2.45
C LEU A 111 -5.40 -9.42 -1.23
N GLN A 112 -6.10 -9.46 -0.10
CA GLN A 112 -5.65 -8.83 1.13
C GLN A 112 -4.33 -9.46 1.61
N ALA A 113 -4.19 -10.78 1.51
CA ALA A 113 -2.95 -11.48 1.85
C ALA A 113 -1.78 -11.06 0.95
N ILE A 114 -2.01 -10.92 -0.37
CA ILE A 114 -1.00 -10.48 -1.33
C ILE A 114 -0.54 -9.05 -1.01
N TYR A 115 -1.47 -8.12 -0.78
CA TYR A 115 -1.13 -6.74 -0.43
C TYR A 115 -0.46 -6.62 0.94
N PHE A 116 -0.83 -7.49 1.89
CA PHE A 116 -0.19 -7.53 3.20
C PHE A 116 1.26 -8.00 3.08
N ALA A 117 1.50 -9.06 2.32
CA ALA A 117 2.84 -9.54 2.02
C ALA A 117 3.67 -8.49 1.27
N ALA A 118 3.06 -7.75 0.34
CA ALA A 118 3.72 -6.64 -0.36
C ALA A 118 4.14 -5.53 0.60
N GLY A 119 3.26 -5.07 1.49
CA GLY A 119 3.60 -4.07 2.51
C GLY A 119 4.71 -4.54 3.45
N LEU A 120 4.70 -5.81 3.85
CA LEU A 120 5.76 -6.39 4.67
C LEU A 120 7.10 -6.48 3.91
N ALA A 121 7.07 -6.82 2.62
CA ALA A 121 8.24 -6.85 1.76
C ALA A 121 8.83 -5.44 1.56
N GLU A 122 8.00 -4.42 1.38
CA GLU A 122 8.44 -3.02 1.31
C GLU A 122 9.15 -2.59 2.60
N LEU A 123 8.57 -2.87 3.77
CA LEU A 123 9.23 -2.59 5.06
C LEU A 123 10.55 -3.34 5.18
N GLY A 124 10.59 -4.63 4.84
CA GLY A 124 11.81 -5.43 4.83
C GLY A 124 12.90 -4.82 3.94
N LEU A 125 12.55 -4.37 2.74
CA LEU A 125 13.46 -3.70 1.81
C LEU A 125 13.96 -2.36 2.34
N VAL A 126 13.09 -1.57 2.98
CA VAL A 126 13.49 -0.31 3.64
C VAL A 126 14.51 -0.59 4.76
N LEU A 127 14.22 -1.55 5.64
CA LEU A 127 15.09 -1.96 6.74
C LEU A 127 16.45 -2.47 6.23
N LEU A 128 16.45 -3.29 5.18
CA LEU A 128 17.67 -3.73 4.49
C LEU A 128 18.42 -2.56 3.86
N GLY A 129 17.69 -1.59 3.31
CA GLY A 129 18.23 -0.39 2.68
C GLY A 129 18.91 0.57 3.65
N LEU A 130 18.38 0.70 4.87
CA LEU A 130 18.91 1.51 5.98
C LEU A 130 20.16 0.88 6.63
N GLY A 131 20.48 -0.37 6.32
CA GLY A 131 21.72 -0.98 6.76
C GLY A 131 21.67 -1.55 8.17
N LEU A 132 20.56 -2.20 8.56
CA LEU A 132 20.50 -3.02 9.78
C LEU A 132 21.56 -4.14 9.85
N PHE A 133 22.26 -4.42 8.74
CA PHE A 133 23.42 -5.32 8.67
C PHE A 133 24.77 -4.59 8.51
N GLY A 134 24.80 -3.27 8.70
CA GLY A 134 26.01 -2.46 8.66
C GLY A 134 26.88 -2.74 9.88
N ARG A 135 27.91 -3.59 9.71
CA ARG A 135 29.02 -3.78 10.66
C ARG A 135 29.43 -2.43 11.27
N ARG A 136 29.23 -2.28 12.58
CA ARG A 136 29.88 -1.21 13.36
C ARG A 136 31.38 -1.28 13.05
N ARG A 137 31.96 -0.21 12.50
CA ARG A 137 33.41 -0.10 12.42
C ARG A 137 33.93 -0.07 13.87
N PRO A 138 34.90 -0.93 14.26
CA PRO A 138 35.53 -0.82 15.56
C PRO A 138 36.16 0.57 15.65
N VAL A 139 35.85 1.30 16.72
CA VAL A 139 36.58 2.52 17.06
C VAL A 139 37.94 2.04 17.58
N THR A 140 38.96 2.08 16.74
CA THR A 140 40.35 1.92 17.19
C THR A 140 40.81 3.27 17.70
N SER A 141 40.79 3.45 19.02
CA SER A 141 41.55 4.47 19.74
C SER A 141 42.88 3.89 20.17
#